data_AF-A0A2N0VH13-F1
#
_entry.id   AF-A0A2N0VH13-F1
#
_cell.length_a   1.000
_cell.length_b   1.000
_cell.length_c   1.000
_cell.angle_alpha   90.00
_cell.angle_beta   90.00
_cell.angle_gamma   90.00
#
_symmetry.space_group_name_H-M   'P 1'
#
loop_
_entity.id
_entity.type
_entity.pdbx_description
1 polymer ?
#
loop_
_entity_poly.entity_id
_entity_poly.type
_entity_poly.pdbx_seq_one_letter_code
_entity_poly.pdbx_strand_id
1 'polypeptide(L)'
;MNDDYHQIEKVIQFYLKSSREDFQPDRAAAHVGLDSSQLKILFEEWAGADPAVFFKCLKPAFIKSQMDGAVTLFDYMFDGEKSEPEISPDRYVEIEPIKPADLQNGLKIFYSSSQTMYGDILIASSGKGICYVSFIDQPASGADLLKRAFPGSFVINEQHDFHKEALKFFQEKAGDSNEKRLNLHVKGTPFQLSVWRALLTLSKGELTTYGDLAGINGRPKASRAVGSAVGKNPVAFIIPCHRVIASSGLIGNYRWGSVRKAAMVGRELAGNKKPASKKETGFELRNL
;
A
#
# COMPACT_ATOMS: atom_id res chain seq x y z
N MET A 1 18.01 -0.97 1.17
CA MET A 1 16.65 -0.65 0.70
C MET A 1 16.27 -1.31 -0.63
N ASN A 2 16.87 -0.97 -1.78
CA ASN A 2 16.35 -1.49 -3.06
C ASN A 2 16.62 -2.99 -3.25
N ASP A 3 17.81 -3.48 -2.88
CA ASP A 3 18.12 -4.91 -2.97
C ASP A 3 17.26 -5.74 -2.00
N ASP A 4 17.09 -5.27 -0.77
CA ASP A 4 16.21 -5.88 0.24
C ASP A 4 14.74 -5.98 -0.25
N TYR A 5 14.19 -4.97 -0.94
CA TYR A 5 12.88 -5.14 -1.60
C TYR A 5 12.93 -6.21 -2.71
N HIS A 6 13.96 -6.24 -3.56
CA HIS A 6 14.08 -7.28 -4.60
C HIS A 6 14.27 -8.69 -4.02
N GLN A 7 14.92 -8.85 -2.87
CA GLN A 7 15.00 -10.13 -2.15
C GLN A 7 13.62 -10.51 -1.60
N ILE A 8 12.94 -9.61 -0.90
CA ILE A 8 11.56 -9.77 -0.42
C ILE A 8 10.60 -10.15 -1.57
N GLU A 9 10.70 -9.46 -2.71
CA GLU A 9 9.86 -9.70 -3.89
C GLU A 9 10.06 -11.11 -4.46
N LYS A 10 11.31 -11.60 -4.54
CA LYS A 10 11.61 -12.99 -4.94
C LYS A 10 11.01 -14.00 -3.95
N VAL A 11 11.12 -13.78 -2.64
CA VAL A 11 10.57 -14.68 -1.61
C VAL A 11 9.03 -14.72 -1.67
N ILE A 12 8.37 -13.57 -1.83
CA ILE A 12 6.91 -13.50 -1.98
C ILE A 12 6.48 -14.15 -3.30
N GLN A 13 7.23 -13.96 -4.39
CA GLN A 13 6.96 -14.62 -5.66
C GLN A 13 7.12 -16.15 -5.57
N PHE A 14 8.09 -16.65 -4.81
CA PHE A 14 8.26 -18.08 -4.51
C PHE A 14 7.03 -18.65 -3.79
N TYR A 15 6.63 -18.05 -2.66
CA TYR A 15 5.44 -18.47 -1.91
C TYR A 15 4.14 -18.43 -2.73
N LEU A 16 3.96 -17.39 -3.56
CA LEU A 16 2.79 -17.26 -4.43
C LEU A 16 2.76 -18.29 -5.58
N LYS A 17 3.89 -18.93 -5.91
CA LYS A 17 3.98 -20.04 -6.87
C LYS A 17 3.78 -21.41 -6.19
N SER A 18 4.25 -21.61 -4.96
CA SER A 18 4.17 -22.87 -4.21
C SER A 18 2.79 -23.08 -3.56
N SER A 19 1.72 -23.02 -4.37
CA SER A 19 0.29 -23.19 -4.02
C SER A 19 -0.29 -22.36 -2.87
N ARG A 20 0.53 -21.58 -2.15
CA ARG A 20 0.25 -20.96 -0.82
C ARG A 20 -0.02 -21.99 0.28
N GLU A 21 0.47 -23.22 0.10
CA GLU A 21 0.64 -24.19 1.18
C GLU A 21 1.73 -23.69 2.16
N ASP A 22 1.92 -24.39 3.29
CA ASP A 22 2.63 -23.85 4.44
C ASP A 22 4.05 -23.33 4.11
N PHE A 23 4.32 -22.11 4.58
CA PHE A 23 5.57 -21.40 4.33
C PHE A 23 6.76 -22.17 4.91
N GLN A 24 7.75 -22.44 4.07
CA GLN A 24 8.95 -23.22 4.38
C GLN A 24 10.16 -22.27 4.41
N PRO A 25 10.60 -21.78 5.59
CA PRO A 25 11.62 -20.74 5.70
C PRO A 25 12.94 -21.10 5.00
N ASP A 26 13.43 -22.32 5.19
CA ASP A 26 14.75 -22.72 4.66
C ASP A 26 14.78 -22.79 3.14
N ARG A 27 13.68 -23.24 2.51
CA ARG A 27 13.55 -23.23 1.04
C ARG A 27 13.36 -21.82 0.51
N ALA A 28 12.60 -20.99 1.21
CA ALA A 28 12.36 -19.60 0.86
C ALA A 28 13.65 -18.76 0.94
N ALA A 29 14.50 -19.03 1.94
CA ALA A 29 15.79 -18.38 2.14
C ALA A 29 16.80 -18.84 1.06
N ALA A 30 16.94 -20.15 0.89
CA ALA A 30 17.82 -20.72 -0.13
C ALA A 30 17.48 -20.26 -1.56
N HIS A 31 16.20 -19.99 -1.86
CA HIS A 31 15.77 -19.46 -3.15
C HIS A 31 16.33 -18.05 -3.47
N VAL A 32 16.69 -17.27 -2.44
CA VAL A 32 17.31 -15.94 -2.59
C VAL A 32 18.77 -15.89 -2.17
N GLY A 33 19.38 -17.03 -1.85
CA GLY A 33 20.79 -17.12 -1.43
C GLY A 33 21.05 -16.75 0.04
N LEU A 34 20.01 -16.83 0.89
CA LEU A 34 20.08 -16.56 2.32
C LEU A 34 19.91 -17.84 3.16
N ASP A 35 20.27 -17.77 4.45
CA ASP A 35 19.80 -18.71 5.48
C ASP A 35 18.51 -18.21 6.18
N SER A 36 17.85 -19.08 6.95
CA SER A 36 16.58 -18.77 7.63
C SER A 36 16.66 -17.67 8.69
N SER A 37 17.84 -17.43 9.28
CA SER A 37 18.08 -16.35 10.24
C SER A 37 18.24 -15.01 9.51
N GLN A 38 19.00 -15.00 8.41
CA GLN A 38 19.10 -13.84 7.51
C GLN A 38 17.73 -13.47 6.93
N LEU A 39 16.96 -14.46 6.48
CA LEU A 39 15.59 -14.24 5.97
C LEU A 39 14.66 -13.67 7.05
N LYS A 40 14.79 -14.14 8.30
CA LYS A 40 14.02 -13.61 9.43
C LYS A 40 14.38 -12.15 9.69
N ILE A 41 15.66 -11.79 9.76
CA ILE A 41 16.12 -10.40 9.91
C ILE A 41 15.57 -9.51 8.78
N LEU A 42 15.72 -9.95 7.52
CA LEU A 42 15.21 -9.24 6.34
C LEU A 42 13.70 -8.95 6.43
N PHE A 43 12.90 -9.87 6.96
CA PHE A 43 11.46 -9.66 7.17
C PHE A 43 11.16 -8.84 8.44
N GLU A 44 11.92 -8.98 9.52
CA GLU A 44 11.70 -8.21 10.76
C GLU A 44 12.07 -6.73 10.59
N GLU A 45 13.23 -6.41 10.01
CA GLU A 45 13.67 -5.02 9.76
C GLU A 45 12.73 -4.27 8.82
N TRP A 46 12.09 -4.98 7.88
CA TRP A 46 11.27 -4.37 6.84
C TRP A 46 9.77 -4.52 7.09
N ALA A 47 9.24 -5.74 7.24
CA ALA A 47 7.81 -5.94 7.50
C ALA A 47 7.38 -5.52 8.90
N GLY A 48 8.33 -5.29 9.81
CA GLY A 48 8.05 -5.18 11.25
C GLY A 48 7.58 -6.50 11.86
N ALA A 49 7.79 -7.63 11.16
CA ALA A 49 7.21 -8.92 11.53
C ALA A 49 8.00 -10.11 10.99
N ASP A 50 8.09 -11.16 11.82
CA ASP A 50 8.60 -12.48 11.45
C ASP A 50 7.94 -13.03 10.15
N PRO A 51 8.71 -13.66 9.25
CA PRO A 51 8.18 -14.10 7.95
C PRO A 51 7.01 -15.09 8.06
N ALA A 52 6.97 -15.96 9.08
CA ALA A 52 5.85 -16.89 9.26
C ALA A 52 4.54 -16.15 9.61
N VAL A 53 4.63 -15.02 10.31
CA VAL A 53 3.49 -14.12 10.56
C VAL A 53 3.06 -13.46 9.25
N PHE A 54 4.01 -12.88 8.51
CA PHE A 54 3.75 -12.22 7.24
C PHE A 54 3.04 -13.16 6.25
N PHE A 55 3.54 -14.38 6.05
CA PHE A 55 2.94 -15.32 5.09
C PHE A 55 1.61 -15.91 5.58
N LYS A 56 1.38 -16.02 6.91
CA LYS A 56 0.06 -16.30 7.49
C LYS A 56 -0.97 -15.21 7.13
N CYS A 57 -0.58 -13.93 7.18
CA CYS A 57 -1.46 -12.83 6.78
C CYS A 57 -1.86 -12.84 5.30
N LEU A 58 -1.07 -13.50 4.42
CA LEU A 58 -1.39 -13.66 3.00
C LEU A 58 -2.30 -14.87 2.68
N LYS A 59 -2.67 -15.69 3.67
CA LYS A 59 -3.57 -16.84 3.45
C LYS A 59 -5.02 -16.37 3.25
N PRO A 60 -5.77 -16.87 2.25
CA PRO A 60 -7.12 -16.40 1.95
C PRO A 60 -8.11 -16.50 3.13
N ALA A 61 -7.98 -17.54 3.96
CA ALA A 61 -8.80 -17.71 5.17
C ALA A 61 -8.55 -16.61 6.23
N PHE A 62 -7.30 -16.16 6.39
CA PHE A 62 -6.97 -15.05 7.29
C PHE A 62 -7.52 -13.73 6.74
N ILE A 63 -7.29 -13.47 5.45
CA ILE A 63 -7.81 -12.28 4.77
C ILE A 63 -9.33 -12.20 4.88
N LYS A 64 -10.03 -13.33 4.69
CA LYS A 64 -11.49 -13.36 4.85
C LYS A 64 -11.94 -13.05 6.28
N SER A 65 -11.24 -13.55 7.31
CA SER A 65 -11.60 -13.23 8.70
C SER A 65 -11.41 -11.75 9.06
N GLN A 66 -10.46 -11.05 8.43
CA GLN A 66 -10.33 -9.58 8.57
C GLN A 66 -11.49 -8.83 7.89
N MET A 67 -12.06 -9.39 6.82
CA MET A 67 -13.04 -8.72 5.97
C MET A 67 -14.50 -8.97 6.38
N ASP A 68 -14.80 -10.12 6.98
CA ASP A 68 -16.16 -10.48 7.45
C ASP A 68 -16.61 -9.69 8.70
N GLY A 69 -15.82 -8.71 9.18
CA GLY A 69 -16.03 -8.01 10.46
C GLY A 69 -15.87 -8.91 11.69
N ALA A 70 -15.39 -10.14 11.49
CA ALA A 70 -15.35 -11.19 12.49
C ALA A 70 -14.12 -11.03 13.41
N VAL A 71 -14.34 -10.29 14.51
CA VAL A 71 -13.44 -10.18 15.68
C VAL A 71 -13.38 -11.54 16.40
N THR A 72 -12.82 -12.54 15.74
CA THR A 72 -12.82 -13.95 16.17
C THR A 72 -11.53 -14.67 15.76
N LEU A 73 -10.48 -14.50 16.56
CA LEU A 73 -9.59 -15.56 17.07
C LEU A 73 -8.29 -14.97 17.65
N PHE A 74 -7.84 -13.81 17.17
CA PHE A 74 -6.62 -13.16 17.68
C PHE A 74 -6.88 -12.34 18.95
N ASP A 75 -7.97 -11.57 18.99
CA ASP A 75 -8.46 -10.85 20.18
C ASP A 75 -8.73 -11.77 21.40
N TYR A 76 -8.82 -13.09 21.20
CA TYR A 76 -8.99 -14.10 22.27
C TYR A 76 -7.68 -14.82 22.66
N MET A 77 -6.55 -14.51 21.99
CA MET A 77 -5.22 -15.05 22.30
C MET A 77 -4.26 -13.99 22.85
N PHE A 78 -4.48 -12.71 22.54
CA PHE A 78 -3.67 -11.59 23.01
C PHE A 78 -4.58 -10.49 23.56
N ASP A 79 -4.88 -10.61 24.85
CA ASP A 79 -5.63 -9.61 25.61
C ASP A 79 -4.81 -8.31 25.68
N GLY A 80 -5.39 -7.23 25.15
CA GLY A 80 -4.70 -5.96 24.92
C GLY A 80 -5.70 -4.86 24.60
N GLU A 81 -5.60 -3.74 25.31
CA GLU A 81 -6.63 -2.70 25.31
C GLU A 81 -6.82 -2.05 23.93
N LYS A 82 -8.10 -1.83 23.56
CA LYS A 82 -8.48 -1.16 22.31
C LYS A 82 -8.20 0.35 22.41
N SER A 83 -6.95 0.72 22.19
CA SER A 83 -6.56 2.13 21.98
C SER A 83 -7.34 2.74 20.80
N GLU A 84 -7.69 4.02 20.91
CA GLU A 84 -8.40 4.77 19.87
C GLU A 84 -7.69 4.72 18.49
N PRO A 85 -8.44 4.86 17.37
CA PRO A 85 -7.89 4.76 16.03
C PRO A 85 -6.97 5.94 15.70
N GLU A 86 -5.67 5.68 15.85
CA GLU A 86 -4.55 6.50 15.43
C GLU A 86 -4.76 7.00 13.98
N ILE A 87 -4.63 8.31 13.74
CA ILE A 87 -5.11 8.94 12.50
C ILE A 87 -4.21 8.55 11.32
N SER A 88 -4.60 7.49 10.60
CA SER A 88 -3.87 6.95 9.43
C SER A 88 -3.48 8.06 8.44
N PRO A 89 -2.23 8.08 7.93
CA PRO A 89 -1.75 9.10 6.97
C PRO A 89 -2.65 9.30 5.74
N ASP A 90 -3.38 8.25 5.34
CA ASP A 90 -4.34 8.27 4.24
C ASP A 90 -5.45 9.33 4.40
N ARG A 91 -5.77 9.74 5.64
CA ARG A 91 -6.74 10.81 5.96
C ARG A 91 -6.22 12.23 5.66
N TYR A 92 -4.94 12.39 5.33
CA TYR A 92 -4.32 13.67 4.97
C TYR A 92 -4.20 13.88 3.45
N VAL A 93 -5.01 13.19 2.66
CA VAL A 93 -4.96 13.22 1.19
C VAL A 93 -6.24 13.84 0.60
N GLU A 94 -6.09 14.79 -0.33
CA GLU A 94 -7.22 15.38 -1.07
C GLU A 94 -7.11 15.11 -2.57
N ILE A 95 -8.25 15.09 -3.28
CA ILE A 95 -8.31 14.86 -4.74
C ILE A 95 -8.91 16.08 -5.44
N GLU A 96 -8.05 16.88 -6.08
CA GLU A 96 -8.44 17.90 -7.05
C GLU A 96 -8.51 17.28 -8.46
N PRO A 97 -9.64 17.32 -9.18
CA PRO A 97 -9.70 16.85 -10.56
C PRO A 97 -8.96 17.80 -11.52
N ILE A 98 -8.07 17.27 -12.34
CA ILE A 98 -7.51 18.02 -13.49
C ILE A 98 -8.65 18.44 -14.42
N LYS A 99 -8.78 19.75 -14.67
CA LYS A 99 -9.82 20.30 -15.54
C LYS A 99 -9.47 20.09 -17.03
N PRO A 100 -10.44 19.92 -17.94
CA PRO A 100 -10.16 19.78 -19.37
C PRO A 100 -9.37 20.95 -19.97
N ALA A 101 -9.64 22.19 -19.52
CA ALA A 101 -8.89 23.38 -19.94
C ALA A 101 -7.41 23.33 -19.49
N ASP A 102 -7.14 22.85 -18.27
CA ASP A 102 -5.77 22.71 -17.75
C ASP A 102 -4.93 21.77 -18.63
N LEU A 103 -5.55 20.73 -19.23
CA LEU A 103 -4.91 19.83 -20.20
C LEU A 103 -4.69 20.49 -21.57
N GLN A 104 -5.66 21.27 -22.07
CA GLN A 104 -5.58 21.95 -23.36
C GLN A 104 -4.48 23.03 -23.38
N ASN A 105 -4.27 23.71 -22.26
CA ASN A 105 -3.26 24.76 -22.12
C ASN A 105 -1.82 24.24 -21.92
N GLY A 106 -1.62 22.91 -21.91
CA GLY A 106 -0.32 22.28 -21.71
C GLY A 106 0.19 22.38 -20.26
N LEU A 107 -0.19 21.41 -19.42
CA LEU A 107 0.32 21.32 -18.05
C LEU A 107 1.85 21.28 -18.01
N LYS A 108 2.46 22.06 -17.11
CA LYS A 108 3.82 21.79 -16.62
C LYS A 108 3.77 20.63 -15.62
N ILE A 109 4.53 19.58 -15.89
CA ILE A 109 4.61 18.36 -15.10
C ILE A 109 6.06 18.14 -14.66
N PHE A 110 6.33 18.40 -13.39
CA PHE A 110 7.62 18.12 -12.75
C PHE A 110 7.67 16.66 -12.33
N TYR A 111 8.77 15.95 -12.61
CA TYR A 111 8.93 14.55 -12.23
C TYR A 111 10.33 14.23 -11.74
N SER A 112 10.42 13.22 -10.88
CA SER A 112 11.68 12.58 -10.49
C SER A 112 11.47 11.07 -10.33
N SER A 113 12.56 10.31 -10.37
CA SER A 113 12.57 8.93 -9.87
C SER A 113 12.99 8.91 -8.40
N SER A 114 12.54 7.92 -7.63
CA SER A 114 12.95 7.75 -6.24
C SER A 114 12.84 6.29 -5.82
N GLN A 115 13.77 5.83 -4.97
CA GLN A 115 13.70 4.50 -4.39
C GLN A 115 12.65 4.50 -3.28
N THR A 116 11.85 3.45 -3.18
CA THR A 116 10.92 3.25 -2.06
C THR A 116 11.07 1.86 -1.50
N MET A 117 10.50 1.62 -0.32
CA MET A 117 10.48 0.27 0.23
C MET A 117 9.67 -0.73 -0.62
N TYR A 118 8.86 -0.30 -1.59
CA TYR A 118 8.15 -1.19 -2.53
C TYR A 118 8.81 -1.23 -3.93
N GLY A 119 10.09 -0.86 -4.02
CA GLY A 119 10.87 -0.73 -5.25
C GLY A 119 10.90 0.71 -5.78
N ASP A 120 11.58 0.92 -6.90
CA ASP A 120 11.72 2.25 -7.52
C ASP A 120 10.38 2.78 -8.07
N ILE A 121 10.12 4.08 -7.88
CA ILE A 121 8.98 4.81 -8.42
C ILE A 121 9.39 5.93 -9.36
N LEU A 122 8.54 6.18 -10.35
CA LEU A 122 8.38 7.46 -11.01
C LEU A 122 7.30 8.25 -10.27
N ILE A 123 7.63 9.46 -9.81
CA ILE A 123 6.69 10.39 -9.18
C ILE A 123 6.63 11.69 -9.97
N ALA A 124 5.41 12.21 -10.19
CA ALA A 124 5.20 13.46 -10.91
C ALA A 124 4.08 14.32 -10.32
N SER A 125 4.25 15.63 -10.43
CA SER A 125 3.32 16.66 -9.96
C SER A 125 3.12 17.75 -11.00
N SER A 126 1.92 18.30 -10.99
CA SER A 126 1.67 19.65 -11.50
C SER A 126 2.00 20.68 -10.42
N GLY A 127 1.97 21.98 -10.76
CA GLY A 127 2.07 23.07 -9.78
C GLY A 127 0.95 23.12 -8.72
N LYS A 128 -0.09 22.26 -8.79
CA LYS A 128 -1.15 22.16 -7.76
C LYS A 128 -1.02 20.95 -6.82
N GLY A 129 -0.32 19.89 -7.25
CA GLY A 129 -0.29 18.61 -6.52
C GLY A 129 0.23 17.44 -7.36
N ILE A 130 0.38 16.29 -6.69
CA ILE A 130 0.78 15.01 -7.32
C ILE A 130 -0.26 14.60 -8.37
N CYS A 131 0.19 14.29 -9.59
CA CYS A 131 -0.69 13.88 -10.67
C CYS A 131 -0.48 12.41 -11.08
N TYR A 132 0.68 11.83 -10.76
CA TYR A 132 1.04 10.47 -11.16
C TYR A 132 2.10 9.89 -10.21
N VAL A 133 1.90 8.64 -9.78
CA VAL A 133 2.91 7.80 -9.12
C VAL A 133 2.81 6.39 -9.70
N SER A 134 3.93 5.82 -10.12
CA SER A 134 4.00 4.48 -10.69
C SER A 134 5.29 3.80 -10.29
N PHE A 135 5.23 2.54 -9.89
CA PHE A 135 6.42 1.70 -9.84
C PHE A 135 7.02 1.53 -11.25
N ILE A 136 8.33 1.38 -11.30
CA ILE A 136 9.13 1.18 -12.51
C ILE A 136 10.16 0.08 -12.25
N ASP A 137 10.08 -1.03 -12.99
CA ASP A 137 10.99 -2.18 -12.80
C ASP A 137 12.26 -2.10 -13.69
N GLN A 138 12.32 -1.12 -14.60
CA GLN A 138 13.46 -0.77 -15.47
C GLN A 138 13.41 0.73 -15.82
N PRO A 139 14.53 1.36 -16.26
CA PRO A 139 14.59 2.76 -16.69
C PRO A 139 13.92 2.98 -18.06
N ALA A 140 12.62 2.70 -18.16
CA ALA A 140 11.78 3.32 -19.17
C ALA A 140 11.80 4.85 -18.93
N SER A 141 11.97 5.63 -19.99
CA SER A 141 11.97 7.10 -19.93
C SER A 141 10.72 7.61 -19.18
N GLY A 142 10.92 8.20 -18.00
CA GLY A 142 9.84 8.75 -17.18
C GLY A 142 9.03 9.80 -17.96
N ALA A 143 9.72 10.58 -18.79
CA ALA A 143 9.10 11.53 -19.70
C ALA A 143 8.13 10.88 -20.70
N ASP A 144 8.39 9.67 -21.19
CA ASP A 144 7.51 9.00 -22.16
C ASP A 144 6.28 8.36 -21.51
N LEU A 145 6.42 7.86 -20.27
CA LEU A 145 5.27 7.46 -19.46
C LEU A 145 4.35 8.66 -19.18
N LEU A 146 4.92 9.83 -18.88
CA LEU A 146 4.17 11.05 -18.58
C LEU A 146 3.56 11.70 -19.84
N LYS A 147 4.27 11.73 -20.97
CA LYS A 147 3.72 12.16 -22.27
C LYS A 147 2.52 11.31 -22.70
N ARG A 148 2.51 10.01 -22.40
CA ARG A 148 1.37 9.10 -22.65
C ARG A 148 0.18 9.37 -21.70
N ALA A 149 0.44 9.68 -20.43
CA ALA A 149 -0.62 10.01 -19.46
C ALA A 149 -1.22 11.42 -19.68
N PHE A 150 -0.37 12.37 -20.03
CA PHE A 150 -0.65 13.80 -20.24
C PHE A 150 -0.14 14.27 -21.62
N PRO A 151 -0.79 13.87 -22.72
CA PRO A 151 -0.46 14.41 -24.05
C PRO A 151 -0.55 15.93 -24.07
N GLY A 152 0.42 16.59 -24.72
CA GLY A 152 0.52 18.05 -24.76
C GLY A 152 1.14 18.71 -23.52
N SER A 153 1.58 17.95 -22.51
CA SER A 153 2.26 18.51 -21.33
C SER A 153 3.74 18.84 -21.56
N PHE A 154 4.22 19.87 -20.85
CA PHE A 154 5.63 20.18 -20.70
C PHE A 154 6.20 19.38 -19.53
N VAL A 155 6.96 18.32 -19.85
CA VAL A 155 7.46 17.37 -18.85
C VAL A 155 8.91 17.70 -18.48
N ILE A 156 9.15 17.97 -17.19
CA ILE A 156 10.39 18.54 -16.64
C ILE A 156 10.98 17.57 -15.61
N ASN A 157 12.24 17.16 -15.80
CA ASN A 157 12.94 16.20 -14.92
C ASN A 157 13.56 16.89 -13.70
N GLU A 158 12.71 17.45 -12.84
CA GLU A 158 13.08 18.20 -11.63
C GLU A 158 12.22 17.73 -10.45
N GLN A 159 12.84 17.61 -9.27
CA GLN A 159 12.12 17.29 -8.04
C GLN A 159 11.32 18.50 -7.56
N HIS A 160 10.05 18.28 -7.23
CA HIS A 160 9.13 19.28 -6.69
C HIS A 160 8.80 18.96 -5.23
N ASP A 161 8.44 19.93 -4.39
CA ASP A 161 8.22 19.68 -2.95
C ASP A 161 7.09 18.68 -2.66
N PHE A 162 6.02 18.67 -3.47
CA PHE A 162 5.00 17.61 -3.46
C PHE A 162 5.59 16.20 -3.55
N HIS A 163 6.72 15.98 -4.24
CA HIS A 163 7.37 14.67 -4.31
C HIS A 163 7.97 14.28 -2.95
N LYS A 164 8.59 15.23 -2.24
CA LYS A 164 9.17 15.02 -0.90
C LYS A 164 8.08 14.67 0.12
N GLU A 165 6.96 15.40 0.07
CA GLU A 165 5.79 15.14 0.91
C GLU A 165 5.16 13.77 0.61
N ALA A 166 4.97 13.44 -0.66
CA ALA A 166 4.45 12.14 -1.07
C ALA A 166 5.38 10.97 -0.70
N LEU A 167 6.70 11.18 -0.62
CA LEU A 167 7.66 10.16 -0.16
C LEU A 167 7.54 9.86 1.34
N LYS A 168 6.93 10.73 2.16
CA LYS A 168 6.65 10.42 3.59
C LYS A 168 5.77 9.18 3.75
N PHE A 169 4.76 9.03 2.88
CA PHE A 169 3.86 7.86 2.84
C PHE A 169 4.67 6.56 2.66
N PHE A 170 5.62 6.56 1.72
CA PHE A 170 6.51 5.42 1.44
C PHE A 170 7.56 5.14 2.53
N GLN A 171 7.71 6.04 3.49
CA GLN A 171 8.55 5.88 4.70
C GLN A 171 7.71 5.51 5.93
N GLU A 172 6.39 5.33 5.77
CA GLU A 172 5.38 5.08 6.81
C GLU A 172 5.43 6.05 8.00
N LYS A 173 5.97 7.26 7.79
CA LYS A 173 6.00 8.32 8.78
C LYS A 173 4.59 8.90 8.93
N ALA A 174 4.08 8.91 10.15
CA ALA A 174 2.89 9.68 10.48
C ALA A 174 3.14 11.17 10.18
N GLY A 175 2.23 11.79 9.44
CA GLY A 175 2.19 13.24 9.33
C GLY A 175 1.74 13.83 10.67
N ASP A 176 2.32 14.96 11.07
CA ASP A 176 1.78 15.72 12.20
C ASP A 176 0.35 16.18 11.86
N SER A 177 -0.52 16.21 12.86
CA SER A 177 -1.80 16.94 12.85
C SER A 177 -1.74 18.35 12.23
N ASN A 178 -0.58 19.01 12.33
CA ASN A 178 -0.32 20.33 11.74
C ASN A 178 0.18 20.31 10.27
N GLU A 179 0.49 19.14 9.68
CA GLU A 179 0.97 19.08 8.31
C GLU A 179 -0.13 19.35 7.27
N LYS A 180 0.26 20.07 6.22
CA LYS A 180 -0.63 20.43 5.12
C LYS A 180 -0.97 19.19 4.28
N ARG A 181 -2.26 18.90 4.13
CA ARG A 181 -2.78 17.77 3.33
C ARG A 181 -2.15 17.70 1.94
N LEU A 182 -1.78 16.49 1.52
CA LEU A 182 -1.24 16.20 0.21
C LEU A 182 -2.34 16.28 -0.86
N ASN A 183 -2.27 17.28 -1.73
CA ASN A 183 -3.18 17.40 -2.87
C ASN A 183 -2.76 16.46 -4.01
N LEU A 184 -3.69 15.63 -4.46
CA LEU A 184 -3.59 14.82 -5.67
C LEU A 184 -4.37 15.52 -6.80
N HIS A 185 -3.66 16.23 -7.67
CA HIS A 185 -4.24 16.87 -8.85
C HIS A 185 -4.28 15.85 -10.00
N VAL A 186 -5.37 15.06 -10.10
CA VAL A 186 -5.43 13.83 -10.92
C VAL A 186 -6.49 13.85 -12.03
N LYS A 187 -6.20 13.16 -13.14
CA LYS A 187 -7.05 13.04 -14.33
C LYS A 187 -7.93 11.80 -14.24
N GLY A 188 -9.25 11.97 -14.10
CA GLY A 188 -10.21 10.88 -14.03
C GLY A 188 -11.65 11.31 -14.38
N THR A 189 -12.48 10.34 -14.76
CA THR A 189 -13.93 10.55 -14.89
C THR A 189 -14.59 10.72 -13.50
N PRO A 190 -15.79 11.33 -13.39
CA PRO A 190 -16.47 11.49 -12.09
C PRO A 190 -16.63 10.19 -11.29
N PHE A 191 -16.88 9.06 -11.96
CA PHE A 191 -16.97 7.74 -11.32
C PHE A 191 -15.61 7.18 -10.87
N GLN A 192 -14.53 7.43 -11.61
CA GLN A 192 -13.18 7.09 -11.13
C GLN A 192 -12.82 7.92 -9.90
N LEU A 193 -13.13 9.23 -9.92
CA LEU A 193 -12.87 10.14 -8.82
C LEU A 193 -13.67 9.79 -7.56
N SER A 194 -14.91 9.29 -7.68
CA SER A 194 -15.66 8.77 -6.52
C SER A 194 -15.03 7.50 -5.95
N VAL A 195 -14.66 6.54 -6.83
CA VAL A 195 -14.01 5.29 -6.41
C VAL A 195 -12.67 5.56 -5.74
N TRP A 196 -11.85 6.48 -6.25
CA TRP A 196 -10.57 6.82 -5.63
C TRP A 196 -10.73 7.55 -4.29
N ARG A 197 -11.74 8.42 -4.12
CA ARG A 197 -12.07 9.00 -2.80
C ARG A 197 -12.54 7.95 -1.80
N ALA A 198 -13.31 6.96 -2.24
CA ALA A 198 -13.72 5.82 -1.41
C ALA A 198 -12.59 4.80 -1.13
N LEU A 199 -11.44 4.89 -1.82
CA LEU A 199 -10.21 4.19 -1.41
C LEU A 199 -9.50 4.95 -0.29
N LEU A 200 -9.45 6.28 -0.34
CA LEU A 200 -8.81 7.13 0.67
C LEU A 200 -9.54 7.13 2.03
N THR A 201 -10.76 6.58 2.12
CA THR A 201 -11.43 6.35 3.42
C THR A 201 -10.95 5.08 4.14
N LEU A 202 -10.30 4.15 3.43
CA LEU A 202 -9.76 2.92 4.00
C LEU A 202 -8.48 3.23 4.79
N SER A 203 -8.37 2.74 6.02
CA SER A 203 -7.19 2.90 6.88
C SER A 203 -6.09 1.89 6.54
N LYS A 204 -4.86 2.08 7.04
CA LYS A 204 -3.78 1.08 6.92
C LYS A 204 -4.23 -0.27 7.49
N GLY A 205 -4.09 -1.35 6.71
CA GLY A 205 -4.51 -2.71 7.10
C GLY A 205 -5.99 -3.01 6.90
N GLU A 206 -6.83 -2.02 6.60
CA GLU A 206 -8.26 -2.22 6.31
C GLU A 206 -8.43 -2.80 4.90
N LEU A 207 -9.15 -3.92 4.76
CA LEU A 207 -9.37 -4.59 3.47
C LEU A 207 -10.86 -4.60 3.09
N THR A 208 -11.15 -4.44 1.80
CA THR A 208 -12.53 -4.35 1.27
C THR A 208 -12.69 -5.18 -0.01
N THR A 209 -13.88 -5.67 -0.34
CA THR A 209 -14.09 -6.30 -1.66
C THR A 209 -14.45 -5.29 -2.74
N TYR A 210 -14.31 -5.71 -4.01
CA TYR A 210 -14.91 -5.01 -5.14
C TYR A 210 -16.46 -4.89 -5.07
N GLY A 211 -17.12 -5.68 -4.22
CA GLY A 211 -18.56 -5.58 -3.93
C GLY A 211 -18.85 -4.45 -2.94
N ASP A 212 -18.18 -4.45 -1.80
CA ASP A 212 -18.44 -3.51 -0.70
C ASP A 212 -18.02 -2.09 -1.09
N LEU A 213 -16.87 -1.94 -1.76
CA LEU A 213 -16.45 -0.67 -2.35
C LEU A 213 -17.45 -0.14 -3.41
N ALA A 214 -18.19 -1.04 -4.09
CA ALA A 214 -19.29 -0.65 -4.97
C ALA A 214 -20.55 -0.24 -4.19
N GLY A 215 -20.82 -0.87 -3.05
CA GLY A 215 -21.84 -0.45 -2.08
C GLY A 215 -21.56 0.94 -1.51
N ILE A 216 -20.34 1.19 -1.04
CA ILE A 216 -19.86 2.50 -0.55
C ILE A 216 -19.99 3.59 -1.64
N ASN A 217 -19.77 3.25 -2.91
CA ASN A 217 -20.00 4.14 -4.05
C ASN A 217 -21.48 4.31 -4.47
N GLY A 218 -22.43 3.83 -3.66
CA GLY A 218 -23.88 3.90 -3.94
C GLY A 218 -24.33 3.06 -5.14
N ARG A 219 -23.51 2.08 -5.56
CA ARG A 219 -23.67 1.31 -6.82
C ARG A 219 -23.36 -0.18 -6.60
N PRO A 220 -24.03 -0.89 -5.67
CA PRO A 220 -23.64 -2.24 -5.23
C PRO A 220 -23.53 -3.28 -6.37
N LYS A 221 -24.30 -3.13 -7.46
CA LYS A 221 -24.23 -4.02 -8.64
C LYS A 221 -23.05 -3.73 -9.60
N ALA A 222 -22.20 -2.74 -9.31
CA ALA A 222 -21.20 -2.22 -10.25
C ALA A 222 -19.75 -2.72 -10.04
N SER A 223 -19.54 -3.84 -9.34
CA SER A 223 -18.21 -4.32 -8.91
C SER A 223 -17.18 -4.45 -10.05
N ARG A 224 -17.59 -4.85 -11.25
CA ARG A 224 -16.71 -4.90 -12.45
C ARG A 224 -16.25 -3.51 -12.90
N ALA A 225 -17.13 -2.51 -12.82
CA ALA A 225 -16.79 -1.12 -13.14
C ALA A 225 -15.91 -0.50 -12.06
N VAL A 226 -16.17 -0.80 -10.78
CA VAL A 226 -15.30 -0.42 -9.66
C VAL A 226 -13.90 -1.03 -9.82
N GLY A 227 -13.78 -2.33 -10.10
CA GLY A 227 -12.48 -2.95 -10.40
C GLY A 227 -11.75 -2.29 -11.58
N SER A 228 -12.49 -1.84 -12.59
CA SER A 228 -11.94 -1.08 -13.72
C SER A 228 -11.49 0.35 -13.36
N ALA A 229 -12.09 0.97 -12.34
CA ALA A 229 -11.68 2.27 -11.81
C ALA A 229 -10.48 2.16 -10.86
N VAL A 230 -10.49 1.15 -9.97
CA VAL A 230 -9.36 0.76 -9.08
C VAL A 230 -8.11 0.47 -9.91
N GLY A 231 -8.23 -0.36 -10.97
CA GLY A 231 -7.13 -0.67 -11.88
C GLY A 231 -6.63 0.51 -12.74
N LYS A 232 -7.37 1.62 -12.80
CA LYS A 232 -6.98 2.86 -13.48
C LYS A 232 -6.45 3.95 -12.54
N ASN A 233 -6.18 3.63 -11.26
CA ASN A 233 -5.55 4.54 -10.32
C ASN A 233 -4.23 5.14 -10.90
N PRO A 234 -4.08 6.49 -10.97
CA PRO A 234 -2.87 7.14 -11.43
C PRO A 234 -1.79 7.33 -10.35
N VAL A 235 -2.11 7.19 -9.05
CA VAL A 235 -1.18 7.41 -7.94
C VAL A 235 -1.01 6.13 -7.11
N ALA A 236 -0.02 5.32 -7.46
CA ALA A 236 0.28 4.07 -6.77
C ALA A 236 0.51 4.26 -5.27
N PHE A 237 0.11 3.27 -4.47
CA PHE A 237 0.21 3.22 -3.00
C PHE A 237 -0.62 4.29 -2.25
N ILE A 238 -0.39 5.60 -2.51
CA ILE A 238 -1.05 6.73 -1.82
C ILE A 238 -2.58 6.74 -2.04
N ILE A 239 -3.05 6.33 -3.22
CA ILE A 239 -4.45 5.88 -3.37
C ILE A 239 -4.43 4.35 -3.17
N PRO A 240 -4.98 3.80 -2.06
CA PRO A 240 -4.66 2.46 -1.56
C PRO A 240 -5.43 1.33 -2.28
N CYS A 241 -5.36 1.32 -3.60
CA CYS A 241 -5.95 0.33 -4.51
C CYS A 241 -5.42 -1.11 -4.30
N HIS A 242 -4.37 -1.31 -3.52
CA HIS A 242 -3.93 -2.62 -3.04
C HIS A 242 -4.88 -3.24 -2.00
N ARG A 243 -5.59 -2.42 -1.21
CA ARG A 243 -6.53 -2.86 -0.16
C ARG A 243 -7.84 -3.50 -0.68
N VAL A 244 -8.09 -3.46 -1.99
CA VAL A 244 -9.27 -4.08 -2.63
C VAL A 244 -8.98 -5.53 -3.04
N ILE A 245 -9.67 -6.49 -2.44
CA ILE A 245 -9.42 -7.93 -2.58
C ILE A 245 -10.65 -8.65 -3.20
N ALA A 246 -10.49 -9.89 -3.65
CA ALA A 246 -11.62 -10.74 -3.99
C ALA A 246 -12.36 -11.23 -2.72
N SER A 247 -13.68 -11.43 -2.80
CA SER A 247 -14.50 -11.95 -1.68
C SER A 247 -14.15 -13.37 -1.22
N SER A 248 -13.30 -14.08 -1.97
CA SER A 248 -12.69 -15.35 -1.57
C SER A 248 -11.43 -15.20 -0.71
N GLY A 249 -11.04 -13.98 -0.34
CA GLY A 249 -9.78 -13.67 0.33
C GLY A 249 -8.54 -13.77 -0.58
N LEU A 250 -8.72 -14.10 -1.87
CA LEU A 250 -7.61 -14.16 -2.83
C LEU A 250 -7.11 -12.76 -3.18
N ILE A 251 -5.87 -12.45 -2.77
CA ILE A 251 -5.09 -11.34 -3.35
C ILE A 251 -4.99 -11.57 -4.86
N GLY A 252 -5.76 -10.78 -5.61
CA GLY A 252 -5.81 -10.80 -7.07
C GLY A 252 -4.83 -9.83 -7.73
N ASN A 253 -5.08 -9.54 -9.01
CA ASN A 253 -4.20 -8.71 -9.83
C ASN A 253 -4.05 -7.27 -9.30
N TYR A 254 -2.95 -6.64 -9.75
CA TYR A 254 -2.57 -5.26 -9.44
C TYR A 254 -1.93 -4.63 -10.67
N ARG A 255 -2.06 -3.30 -10.82
CA ARG A 255 -1.48 -2.57 -11.96
C ARG A 255 0.05 -2.67 -12.01
N TRP A 256 0.69 -2.87 -10.86
CA TRP A 256 2.16 -2.95 -10.70
C TRP A 256 2.63 -4.30 -10.14
N GLY A 257 1.93 -5.39 -10.51
CA GLY A 257 2.30 -6.77 -10.16
C GLY A 257 1.63 -7.30 -8.89
N SER A 258 1.11 -8.54 -8.94
CA SER A 258 0.44 -9.20 -7.81
C SER A 258 1.37 -9.43 -6.61
N VAL A 259 2.66 -9.68 -6.87
CA VAL A 259 3.70 -9.82 -5.84
C VAL A 259 3.81 -8.54 -4.99
N ARG A 260 3.93 -7.38 -5.63
CA ARG A 260 4.01 -6.06 -4.97
C ARG A 260 2.73 -5.71 -4.20
N LYS A 261 1.55 -6.16 -4.65
CA LYS A 261 0.29 -6.04 -3.89
C LYS A 261 0.25 -6.95 -2.66
N ALA A 262 0.71 -8.20 -2.78
CA ALA A 262 0.88 -9.08 -1.63
C ALA A 262 1.93 -8.53 -0.65
N ALA A 263 2.98 -7.88 -1.15
CA ALA A 263 3.99 -7.21 -0.36
C ALA A 263 3.39 -6.11 0.53
N MET A 264 2.58 -5.21 -0.06
CA MET A 264 1.86 -4.16 0.67
C MET A 264 0.85 -4.72 1.68
N VAL A 265 -0.03 -5.64 1.25
CA VAL A 265 -1.07 -6.22 2.12
C VAL A 265 -0.46 -6.99 3.29
N GLY A 266 0.64 -7.74 3.07
CA GLY A 266 1.35 -8.43 4.13
C GLY A 266 2.02 -7.46 5.12
N ARG A 267 2.62 -6.36 4.63
CA ARG A 267 3.22 -5.31 5.49
C ARG A 267 2.16 -4.69 6.38
N GLU A 268 1.05 -4.25 5.78
CA GLU A 268 -0.03 -3.56 6.48
C GLU A 268 -0.75 -4.46 7.50
N LEU A 269 -0.92 -5.76 7.23
CA LEU A 269 -1.55 -6.69 8.17
C LEU A 269 -0.59 -7.19 9.27
N ALA A 270 0.67 -7.51 8.93
CA ALA A 270 1.61 -8.09 9.89
C ALA A 270 2.27 -7.04 10.80
N GLY A 271 2.50 -5.83 10.26
CA GLY A 271 3.04 -4.68 10.97
C GLY A 271 2.03 -3.90 11.80
N ASN A 272 0.73 -4.25 11.77
CA ASN A 272 -0.31 -3.61 12.61
C ASN A 272 -0.28 -4.07 14.09
N LYS A 273 0.84 -4.65 14.51
CA LYS A 273 1.09 -5.02 15.91
C LYS A 273 1.67 -3.81 16.64
N LYS A 274 0.94 -3.28 17.62
CA LYS A 274 1.61 -2.52 18.68
C LYS A 274 2.60 -3.45 19.39
N PRO A 275 3.80 -2.97 19.77
CA PRO A 275 4.76 -3.80 20.48
C PRO A 275 4.11 -4.28 21.78
N ALA A 276 4.21 -5.57 22.06
CA ALA A 276 3.72 -6.12 23.32
C ALA A 276 4.41 -5.37 24.48
N SER A 277 3.62 -4.83 25.41
CA SER A 277 4.16 -4.19 26.59
C SER A 277 5.07 -5.19 27.32
N LYS A 278 6.28 -4.76 27.66
CA LYS A 278 7.11 -5.54 28.59
C LYS A 278 6.30 -5.65 29.88
N LYS A 279 5.92 -6.87 30.26
CA LYS A 279 5.38 -7.11 31.59
C LYS A 279 6.48 -6.74 32.58
N GLU A 280 6.33 -5.59 33.23
CA GLU A 280 7.16 -5.26 34.38
C GLU A 280 6.88 -6.31 35.45
N THR A 281 7.87 -7.14 35.74
CA THR A 281 7.82 -8.13 36.80
C THR A 281 8.01 -7.42 38.14
N GLY A 282 7.01 -6.62 38.52
CA GLY A 282 6.91 -5.93 39.80
C GLY A 282 6.72 -6.94 40.93
N PHE A 283 7.83 -7.49 41.41
CA PHE A 283 7.86 -8.48 42.49
C PHE A 283 7.75 -7.78 43.86
N GLU A 284 6.57 -7.23 44.18
CA GLU A 284 6.29 -6.73 45.54
C GLU A 284 6.29 -7.90 46.54
N LEU A 285 7.43 -8.10 47.22
CA LEU A 285 7.50 -8.89 48.43
C LEU A 285 6.78 -8.16 49.57
N ARG A 286 5.49 -8.42 49.70
CA ARG A 286 4.76 -8.23 50.96
C ARG A 286 4.80 -9.54 51.74
N ASN A 287 5.45 -9.53 52.91
CA ASN A 287 4.88 -10.01 54.17
C ASN A 287 5.90 -9.95 55.33
N LEU A 288 5.43 -9.41 56.46
CA LEU A 288 5.99 -9.52 57.82
C LEU A 288 7.39 -8.91 58.04
#